data_AF-A0A9X8ZE03-F1
#
_entry.id   AF-A0A9X8ZE03-F1
#
_cell.length_a   1.000
_cell.length_b   1.000
_cell.length_c   1.000
_cell.angle_alpha   90.00
_cell.angle_beta   90.00
_cell.angle_gamma   90.00
#
_symmetry.space_group_name_H-M   'P 1'
#
loop_
_entity.id
_entity.type
_entity.pdbx_description
1 polymer ?
#
loop_
_entity_poly.entity_id
_entity_poly.type
_entity_poly.pdbx_seq_one_letter_code
_entity_poly.pdbx_strand_id
1 'polypeptide(L)'
;MNINGALEVLDRMRLPNGAYTASVSDDYNYVWIRDVVYTVIPFINDPSNRYEKAYHALFDLFQSYEWKIDIHTEQKPQFLFEHIHARYSTELKELPDEWGHAQNDAIGAFLWGVGEGYRHGKKVIRNQRDLKIVQKLVSYLECLQYWQAEDNGMWEENIEIHASSIGACVAGLNSVKMLVSVKEELIKKGEETLRFLLPRESYSKETDLALLSLIYPYRLVDRE
;
A
#
# COMPACT_ATOMS: atom_id res chain seq x y z
N MET A 1 -16.75 -17.75 -12.89
CA MET A 1 -16.18 -16.45 -13.32
C MET A 1 -15.41 -16.68 -14.61
N ASN A 2 -15.62 -15.86 -15.65
CA ASN A 2 -14.87 -15.96 -16.91
C ASN A 2 -13.50 -15.29 -16.71
N ILE A 3 -12.46 -16.10 -16.47
CA ILE A 3 -11.10 -15.61 -16.19
C ILE A 3 -10.57 -14.77 -17.35
N ASN A 4 -10.80 -15.19 -18.60
CA ASN A 4 -10.33 -14.47 -19.79
C ASN A 4 -10.98 -13.09 -19.88
N GLY A 5 -12.28 -12.99 -19.62
CA GLY A 5 -12.98 -11.70 -19.59
C GLY A 5 -12.46 -10.77 -18.49
N ALA A 6 -12.08 -11.30 -17.32
CA ALA A 6 -11.45 -10.50 -16.27
C ALA A 6 -10.06 -9.99 -16.67
N LEU A 7 -9.25 -10.83 -17.35
CA LEU A 7 -7.94 -10.42 -17.87
C LEU A 7 -8.05 -9.33 -18.94
N GLU A 8 -9.03 -9.42 -19.84
CA GLU A 8 -9.32 -8.39 -20.84
C GLU A 8 -9.71 -7.04 -20.19
N VAL A 9 -10.43 -7.08 -19.06
CA VAL A 9 -10.75 -5.87 -18.29
C VAL A 9 -9.47 -5.28 -17.69
N LEU A 10 -8.62 -6.09 -17.06
CA LEU A 10 -7.35 -5.63 -16.50
C LEU A 10 -6.42 -5.05 -17.58
N ASP A 11 -6.42 -5.64 -18.78
CA ASP A 11 -5.60 -5.16 -19.90
C ASP A 11 -6.04 -3.78 -20.41
N ARG A 12 -7.33 -3.46 -20.33
CA ARG A 12 -7.84 -2.12 -20.67
C ARG A 12 -7.46 -1.05 -19.65
N MET A 13 -7.30 -1.43 -18.38
CA MET A 13 -6.90 -0.52 -17.29
C MET A 13 -5.38 -0.38 -17.17
N ARG A 14 -4.61 -1.23 -17.84
CA ARG A 14 -3.15 -1.22 -17.78
C ARG A 14 -2.57 -0.04 -18.56
N LEU A 15 -1.73 0.74 -17.89
CA LEU A 15 -1.06 1.90 -18.45
C LEU A 15 0.31 1.55 -19.07
N PRO A 16 0.83 2.37 -20.01
CA PRO A 16 2.14 2.14 -20.64
C PRO A 16 3.32 2.10 -19.65
N ASN A 17 3.23 2.84 -18.54
CA ASN A 17 4.24 2.84 -17.47
C ASN A 17 4.21 1.55 -16.62
N GLY A 18 3.17 0.72 -16.74
CA GLY A 18 3.01 -0.54 -16.01
C GLY A 18 2.03 -0.48 -14.84
N ALA A 19 1.60 0.71 -14.41
CA ALA A 19 0.53 0.87 -13.44
C ALA A 19 -0.84 0.51 -14.02
N TYR A 20 -1.86 0.52 -13.17
CA TYR A 20 -3.25 0.27 -13.54
C TYR A 20 -4.12 1.40 -13.04
N THR A 21 -5.10 1.82 -13.83
CA THR A 21 -6.14 2.73 -13.36
C THR A 21 -7.17 1.94 -12.54
N ALA A 22 -7.84 2.60 -11.60
CA ALA A 22 -8.92 1.99 -10.83
C ALA A 22 -10.12 1.63 -11.73
N SER A 23 -10.38 2.45 -12.75
CA SER A 23 -11.40 2.21 -13.77
C SER A 23 -11.03 2.92 -15.08
N VAL A 24 -11.71 2.56 -16.17
CA VAL A 24 -11.68 3.31 -17.44
C VAL A 24 -12.75 4.41 -17.53
N SER A 25 -13.57 4.55 -16.48
CA SER A 25 -14.57 5.62 -16.39
C SER A 25 -13.92 6.96 -16.06
N ASP A 26 -14.48 8.05 -16.58
CA ASP A 26 -13.93 9.41 -16.39
C ASP A 26 -13.72 9.78 -14.92
N ASP A 27 -14.62 9.36 -14.01
CA ASP A 27 -14.54 9.68 -12.58
C ASP A 27 -13.46 8.92 -11.80
N TYR A 28 -12.95 7.80 -12.35
CA TYR A 28 -12.03 6.88 -11.67
C TYR A 28 -10.80 6.53 -12.52
N ASN A 29 -10.52 7.33 -13.55
CA ASN A 29 -9.36 7.17 -14.42
C ASN A 29 -8.07 7.70 -13.75
N TYR A 30 -7.77 7.18 -12.56
CA TYR A 30 -6.62 7.52 -11.74
C TYR A 30 -5.94 6.25 -11.22
N VAL A 31 -4.72 6.41 -10.73
CA VAL A 31 -3.90 5.33 -10.17
C VAL A 31 -3.90 5.44 -8.66
N TRP A 32 -4.48 4.44 -7.98
CA TRP A 32 -4.33 4.26 -6.54
C TRP A 32 -3.25 3.22 -6.26
N ILE A 33 -2.37 3.50 -5.30
CA ILE A 33 -1.28 2.57 -4.92
C ILE A 33 -1.88 1.23 -4.49
N ARG A 34 -2.91 1.26 -3.63
CA ARG A 34 -3.63 0.07 -3.15
C ARG A 34 -4.19 -0.76 -4.30
N ASP A 35 -4.93 -0.13 -5.20
CA ASP A 35 -5.59 -0.82 -6.31
C ASP A 35 -4.60 -1.48 -7.26
N VAL A 36 -3.46 -0.83 -7.53
CA VAL A 36 -2.37 -1.44 -8.31
C VAL A 36 -1.84 -2.69 -7.61
N VAL A 37 -1.59 -2.63 -6.29
CA VAL A 37 -1.13 -3.79 -5.51
C VAL A 37 -2.11 -4.96 -5.65
N TYR A 38 -3.39 -4.76 -5.32
CA TYR A 38 -4.39 -5.84 -5.40
C TYR A 38 -4.59 -6.36 -6.82
N THR A 39 -4.56 -5.49 -7.83
CA THR A 39 -4.70 -5.85 -9.24
C THR A 39 -3.64 -6.83 -9.69
N VAL A 40 -2.40 -6.71 -9.18
CA VAL A 40 -1.29 -7.55 -9.64
C VAL A 40 -1.03 -8.80 -8.82
N ILE A 41 -1.67 -8.98 -7.65
CA ILE A 41 -1.53 -10.20 -6.83
C ILE A 41 -1.69 -11.50 -7.66
N PRO A 42 -2.70 -11.65 -8.55
CA PRO A 42 -2.85 -12.86 -9.35
C PRO A 42 -1.65 -13.18 -10.25
N PHE A 43 -0.84 -12.18 -10.61
CA PHE A 43 0.32 -12.33 -11.50
C PHE A 43 1.63 -12.59 -10.76
N ILE A 44 1.62 -12.74 -9.43
CA ILE A 44 2.85 -12.97 -8.66
C ILE A 44 3.56 -14.28 -9.02
N ASN A 45 2.80 -15.30 -9.44
CA ASN A 45 3.31 -16.59 -9.92
C ASN A 45 3.25 -16.74 -11.45
N ASP A 46 2.75 -15.73 -12.15
CA ASP A 46 2.59 -15.74 -13.60
C ASP A 46 3.92 -15.41 -14.29
N PRO A 47 4.29 -16.03 -15.43
CA PRO A 47 5.57 -15.76 -16.09
C PRO A 47 5.65 -14.38 -16.79
N SER A 48 4.54 -13.64 -16.89
CA SER A 48 4.56 -12.29 -17.46
C SER A 48 5.28 -11.30 -16.53
N ASN A 49 5.56 -10.13 -17.09
CA ASN A 49 6.17 -9.01 -16.38
C ASN A 49 5.14 -8.07 -15.72
N ARG A 50 3.85 -8.47 -15.62
CA ARG A 50 2.78 -7.61 -15.11
C ARG A 50 3.05 -7.16 -13.68
N TYR A 51 3.46 -8.09 -12.83
CA TYR A 51 3.81 -7.81 -11.44
C TYR A 51 5.00 -6.85 -11.35
N GLU A 52 6.11 -7.20 -12.00
CA GLU A 52 7.34 -6.40 -11.98
C GLU A 52 7.10 -4.98 -12.50
N LYS A 53 6.40 -4.83 -13.62
CA LYS A 53 6.13 -3.52 -14.24
C LYS A 53 5.26 -2.63 -13.36
N ALA A 54 4.26 -3.19 -12.68
CA ALA A 54 3.44 -2.42 -11.74
C ALA A 54 4.27 -1.91 -10.56
N TYR A 55 5.10 -2.77 -9.94
CA TYR A 55 5.96 -2.35 -8.85
C TYR A 55 7.04 -1.37 -9.30
N HIS A 56 7.60 -1.50 -10.51
CA HIS A 56 8.53 -0.52 -11.07
C HIS A 56 7.86 0.85 -11.24
N ALA A 57 6.61 0.88 -11.71
CA ALA A 57 5.85 2.12 -11.82
C ALA A 57 5.64 2.78 -10.43
N LEU A 58 5.27 2.00 -9.41
CA LEU A 58 5.13 2.51 -8.05
C LEU A 58 6.46 2.97 -7.45
N PHE A 59 7.57 2.28 -7.72
CA PHE A 59 8.91 2.77 -7.33
C PHE A 59 9.25 4.10 -8.01
N ASP A 60 8.96 4.25 -9.31
CA ASP A 60 9.22 5.48 -10.05
C ASP A 60 8.37 6.65 -9.53
N LEU A 61 7.12 6.37 -9.13
CA LEU A 61 6.26 7.30 -8.40
C LEU A 61 6.92 7.74 -7.08
N PHE A 62 7.30 6.81 -6.20
CA PHE A 62 7.91 7.17 -4.92
C PHE A 62 9.24 7.90 -5.09
N GLN A 63 10.05 7.57 -6.10
CA GLN A 63 11.29 8.29 -6.41
C GLN A 63 11.03 9.73 -6.85
N SER A 64 9.95 9.98 -7.61
CA SER A 64 9.57 11.33 -8.03
C SER A 64 9.15 12.22 -6.86
N TYR A 65 8.64 11.60 -5.79
CA TYR A 65 8.22 12.25 -4.55
C TYR A 65 9.15 11.95 -3.36
N GLU A 66 10.40 11.50 -3.61
CA GLU A 66 11.35 11.11 -2.56
C GLU A 66 11.61 12.28 -1.59
N TRP A 67 11.65 13.51 -2.10
CA TRP A 67 11.81 14.72 -1.29
C TRP A 67 10.72 14.89 -0.21
N LYS A 68 9.48 14.48 -0.49
CA LYS A 68 8.36 14.53 0.45
C LYS A 68 8.50 13.42 1.49
N ILE A 69 8.87 12.22 1.04
CA ILE A 69 9.14 11.08 1.93
C ILE A 69 10.27 11.44 2.90
N ASP A 70 11.33 12.10 2.42
CA ASP A 70 12.49 12.52 3.24
C ASP A 70 12.07 13.38 4.42
N ILE A 71 11.24 14.40 4.20
CA ILE A 71 10.68 15.26 5.26
C ILE A 71 9.97 14.38 6.30
N HIS A 72 9.14 13.46 5.83
CA HIS A 72 8.30 12.62 6.70
C HIS A 72 8.98 11.34 7.21
N THR A 73 10.29 11.19 7.00
CA THR A 73 11.12 10.29 7.82
C THR A 73 11.57 10.95 9.13
N GLU A 74 11.51 12.27 9.22
CA GLU A 74 11.97 13.04 10.38
C GLU A 74 10.84 13.77 11.11
N GLN A 75 9.78 14.17 10.40
CA GLN A 75 8.68 14.98 10.93
C GLN A 75 7.33 14.39 10.53
N LYS A 76 6.39 14.26 11.47
CA LYS A 76 5.04 13.80 11.14
C LYS A 76 4.33 14.80 10.22
N PRO A 77 3.58 14.32 9.21
CA PRO A 77 2.64 15.18 8.47
C PRO A 77 1.70 15.91 9.44
N GLN A 78 1.52 17.20 9.23
CA GLN A 78 0.58 18.06 9.97
C GLN A 78 -0.67 18.39 9.15
N PHE A 79 -0.56 18.31 7.83
CA PHE A 79 -1.66 18.58 6.90
C PHE A 79 -1.87 17.41 5.94
N LEU A 80 -3.10 17.23 5.46
CA LEU A 80 -3.46 16.12 4.56
C LEU A 80 -2.57 16.03 3.30
N PHE A 81 -2.24 17.17 2.67
CA PHE A 81 -1.40 17.20 1.48
C PHE A 81 0.07 16.79 1.72
N GLU A 82 0.51 16.76 2.98
CA GLU A 82 1.85 16.33 3.37
C GLU A 82 1.97 14.80 3.39
N HIS A 83 0.85 14.08 3.55
CA HIS A 83 0.85 12.63 3.42
C HIS A 83 1.22 12.21 1.99
N ILE A 84 1.81 11.01 1.88
CA ILE A 84 1.90 10.30 0.61
C ILE A 84 0.47 10.14 0.08
N HIS A 85 0.21 10.67 -1.12
CA HIS A 85 -1.14 10.71 -1.66
C HIS A 85 -1.67 9.30 -1.93
N ALA A 86 -2.98 9.14 -1.73
CA ALA A 86 -3.75 7.94 -2.04
C ALA A 86 -3.76 7.62 -3.55
N ARG A 87 -3.97 8.65 -4.37
CA ARG A 87 -4.20 8.55 -5.81
C ARG A 87 -3.41 9.55 -6.64
N TYR A 88 -3.14 9.18 -7.87
CA TYR A 88 -2.28 9.91 -8.82
C TYR A 88 -2.91 9.93 -10.21
N SER A 89 -2.50 10.88 -11.04
CA SER A 89 -2.82 10.88 -12.47
C SER A 89 -2.28 9.62 -13.16
N THR A 90 -2.71 9.37 -14.40
CA THR A 90 -2.20 8.23 -15.20
C THR A 90 -0.69 8.33 -15.49
N GLU A 91 -0.12 9.53 -15.38
CA GLU A 91 1.31 9.82 -15.47
C GLU A 91 2.03 9.75 -14.11
N LEU A 92 1.36 9.26 -13.06
CA LEU A 92 1.88 9.10 -11.70
C LEU A 92 2.25 10.43 -11.03
N LYS A 93 1.46 11.48 -11.30
CA LYS A 93 1.60 12.78 -10.65
C LYS A 93 0.52 12.99 -9.60
N GLU A 94 0.90 13.54 -8.45
CA GLU A 94 -0.03 14.04 -7.45
C GLU A 94 -1.00 15.04 -8.09
N LEU A 95 -2.27 14.91 -7.70
CA LEU A 95 -3.33 15.80 -8.13
C LEU A 95 -3.32 17.06 -7.26
N PRO A 96 -3.63 18.24 -7.80
CA PRO A 96 -3.65 19.50 -7.05
C PRO A 96 -4.85 19.61 -6.09
N ASP A 97 -5.75 18.63 -6.09
CA ASP A 97 -6.96 18.63 -5.28
C ASP A 97 -6.62 18.37 -3.80
N GLU A 98 -7.44 18.89 -2.88
CA GLU A 98 -7.33 18.63 -1.44
C GLU A 98 -7.59 17.17 -1.05
N TRP A 99 -7.77 16.27 -2.03
CA TRP A 99 -7.99 14.83 -1.90
C TRP A 99 -6.70 14.08 -1.51
N GLY A 100 -5.95 14.63 -0.55
CA GLY A 100 -4.77 14.04 0.06
C GLY A 100 -5.16 13.16 1.25
N HIS A 101 -5.99 12.14 1.02
CA HIS A 101 -6.35 11.22 2.10
C HIS A 101 -5.11 10.53 2.66
N ALA A 102 -4.95 10.59 3.98
CA ALA A 102 -3.99 9.75 4.66
C ALA A 102 -4.47 8.30 4.50
N GLN A 103 -3.66 7.45 3.87
CA GLN A 103 -3.97 6.05 3.64
C GLN A 103 -2.73 5.19 3.92
N ASN A 104 -2.61 4.76 5.18
CA ASN A 104 -1.45 3.99 5.61
C ASN A 104 -1.51 2.57 5.06
N ASP A 105 -2.72 2.06 4.81
CA ASP A 105 -2.98 0.79 4.13
C ASP A 105 -2.25 0.70 2.79
N ALA A 106 -2.26 1.77 1.99
CA ALA A 106 -1.63 1.80 0.67
C ALA A 106 -0.10 1.62 0.76
N ILE A 107 0.54 2.25 1.74
CA ILE A 107 1.99 2.13 1.99
C ILE A 107 2.32 0.72 2.50
N GLY A 108 1.52 0.22 3.44
CA GLY A 108 1.65 -1.14 3.97
C GLY A 108 1.50 -2.21 2.87
N ALA A 109 0.48 -2.07 2.03
CA ALA A 109 0.21 -2.95 0.89
C ALA A 109 1.36 -2.96 -0.13
N PHE A 110 1.92 -1.78 -0.43
CA PHE A 110 3.08 -1.67 -1.31
C PHE A 110 4.28 -2.43 -0.73
N LEU A 111 4.65 -2.17 0.52
CA LEU A 111 5.75 -2.86 1.19
C LEU A 111 5.51 -4.37 1.19
N TRP A 112 4.29 -4.79 1.54
CA TRP A 112 3.89 -6.20 1.56
C TRP A 112 4.17 -6.89 0.23
N GLY A 113 3.67 -6.32 -0.87
CA GLY A 113 3.87 -6.98 -2.16
C GLY A 113 5.26 -6.80 -2.76
N VAL A 114 6.07 -5.82 -2.32
CA VAL A 114 7.52 -5.83 -2.60
C VAL A 114 8.17 -7.06 -1.97
N GLY A 115 7.90 -7.32 -0.68
CA GLY A 115 8.42 -8.48 0.03
C GLY A 115 7.93 -9.81 -0.55
N GLU A 116 6.63 -9.94 -0.84
CA GLU A 116 6.07 -11.13 -1.47
C GLU A 116 6.63 -11.35 -2.87
N GLY A 117 6.72 -10.30 -3.69
CA GLY A 117 7.30 -10.39 -5.03
C GLY A 117 8.71 -10.92 -4.99
N TYR A 118 9.55 -10.35 -4.12
CA TYR A 118 10.91 -10.82 -3.92
C TYR A 118 10.97 -12.30 -3.50
N ARG A 119 10.12 -12.72 -2.55
CA ARG A 119 10.05 -14.11 -2.08
C ARG A 119 9.65 -15.09 -3.18
N HIS A 120 8.78 -14.67 -4.10
CA HIS A 120 8.36 -15.46 -5.26
C HIS A 120 9.32 -15.34 -6.46
N GLY A 121 10.50 -14.73 -6.29
CA GLY A 121 11.51 -14.62 -7.33
C GLY A 121 11.22 -13.55 -8.40
N LYS A 122 10.24 -12.68 -8.17
CA LYS A 122 9.94 -11.54 -9.04
C LYS A 122 11.01 -10.48 -8.91
N LYS A 123 11.44 -9.91 -10.05
CA LYS A 123 12.48 -8.86 -10.10
C LYS A 123 11.89 -7.46 -9.82
N VAL A 124 11.24 -7.31 -8.67
CA VAL A 124 10.63 -6.03 -8.26
C VAL A 124 11.66 -4.97 -7.87
N ILE A 125 12.78 -5.38 -7.24
CA ILE A 125 13.90 -4.49 -6.93
C ILE A 125 14.85 -4.44 -8.13
N ARG A 126 15.05 -3.25 -8.73
CA ARG A 126 15.93 -3.05 -9.88
C ARG A 126 17.34 -2.66 -9.47
N ASN A 127 17.49 -1.88 -8.41
CA ASN A 127 18.76 -1.29 -7.98
C ASN A 127 18.70 -0.78 -6.52
N GLN A 128 19.80 -0.16 -6.06
CA GLN A 128 19.89 0.38 -4.70
C GLN A 128 18.96 1.58 -4.43
N ARG A 129 18.45 2.28 -5.46
CA ARG A 129 17.47 3.35 -5.22
C ARG A 129 16.13 2.76 -4.80
N ASP A 130 15.70 1.66 -5.41
CA ASP A 130 14.46 0.98 -5.02
C ASP A 130 14.54 0.51 -3.55
N LEU A 131 15.66 -0.10 -3.13
CA LEU A 131 15.87 -0.50 -1.72
C LEU A 131 15.89 0.70 -0.76
N LYS A 132 16.48 1.84 -1.16
CA LYS A 132 16.42 3.07 -0.37
C LYS A 132 14.99 3.57 -0.19
N ILE A 133 14.15 3.52 -1.23
CA ILE A 133 12.73 3.86 -1.11
C ILE A 133 12.03 2.92 -0.11
N VAL A 134 12.25 1.61 -0.19
CA VAL A 134 11.68 0.66 0.79
C VAL A 134 12.10 1.05 2.22
N GLN A 135 13.39 1.35 2.44
CA GLN A 135 13.87 1.77 3.76
C GLN A 135 13.24 3.08 4.23
N LYS A 136 13.09 4.06 3.34
CA LYS A 136 12.45 5.35 3.65
C LYS A 136 10.98 5.19 3.99
N LEU A 137 10.25 4.33 3.31
CA LEU A 137 8.84 4.03 3.62
C LEU A 137 8.70 3.34 4.99
N VAL A 138 9.64 2.46 5.36
CA VAL A 138 9.71 1.91 6.74
C VAL A 138 9.93 3.03 7.76
N SER A 139 10.87 3.95 7.49
CA SER A 139 11.14 5.11 8.35
C SER A 139 9.97 6.08 8.42
N TYR A 140 9.21 6.26 7.33
CA TYR A 140 7.98 7.04 7.29
C TYR A 140 6.92 6.44 8.23
N LEU A 141 6.66 5.13 8.13
CA LEU A 141 5.70 4.47 9.03
C LEU A 141 6.12 4.53 10.50
N GLU A 142 7.44 4.47 10.77
CA GLU A 142 7.98 4.70 12.11
C GLU A 142 7.74 6.14 12.60
N CYS A 143 8.10 7.14 11.78
CA CYS A 143 7.95 8.56 12.12
C CYS A 143 6.49 8.90 12.38
N LEU A 144 5.60 8.45 11.50
CA LEU A 144 4.15 8.61 11.63
C LEU A 144 3.62 7.96 12.91
N GLN A 145 4.26 6.88 13.37
CA GLN A 145 3.77 5.96 14.39
C GLN A 145 2.47 5.31 13.93
N TYR A 146 2.55 4.60 12.79
CA TYR A 146 1.41 4.05 12.08
C TYR A 146 0.42 3.27 12.98
N TRP A 147 0.89 2.63 14.05
CA TRP A 147 0.08 1.85 14.99
C TRP A 147 -0.94 2.68 15.81
N GLN A 148 -0.86 4.00 15.75
CA GLN A 148 -1.77 4.94 16.44
C GLN A 148 -2.13 6.14 15.58
N ALA A 149 -1.72 6.16 14.31
CA ALA A 149 -2.03 7.23 13.40
C ALA A 149 -3.42 6.99 12.80
N GLU A 150 -4.28 7.98 12.92
CA GLU A 150 -5.57 7.97 12.24
C GLU A 150 -5.38 8.20 10.74
N ASP A 151 -6.19 7.54 9.94
CA ASP A 151 -6.19 7.64 8.48
C ASP A 151 -7.61 7.48 7.94
N ASN A 152 -7.81 7.71 6.64
CA ASN A 152 -9.14 7.60 6.02
C ASN A 152 -9.56 6.15 5.72
N GLY A 153 -8.72 5.18 6.07
CA GLY A 153 -8.93 3.76 5.77
C GLY A 153 -9.02 3.44 4.27
N MET A 154 -9.32 2.18 3.98
CA MET A 154 -9.43 1.66 2.60
C MET A 154 -10.55 2.33 1.79
N TRP A 155 -11.57 2.86 2.46
CA TRP A 155 -12.78 3.42 1.85
C TRP A 155 -12.76 4.95 1.69
N GLU A 156 -11.69 5.63 2.10
CA GLU A 156 -11.57 7.10 2.00
C GLU A 156 -12.63 7.86 2.80
N GLU A 157 -12.96 7.34 3.98
CA GLU A 157 -14.00 7.89 4.84
C GLU A 157 -13.41 8.62 6.07
N ASN A 158 -14.01 8.46 7.24
CA ASN A 158 -13.61 9.11 8.48
C ASN A 158 -12.14 8.87 8.81
N ILE A 159 -11.49 9.88 9.40
CA ILE A 159 -10.13 9.77 9.91
C ILE A 159 -10.18 9.08 11.27
N GLU A 160 -9.82 7.80 11.30
CA GLU A 160 -9.84 6.95 12.49
C GLU A 160 -8.66 5.96 12.46
N ILE A 161 -8.36 5.29 13.56
CA ILE A 161 -7.44 4.15 13.54
C ILE A 161 -8.17 2.95 12.93
N HIS A 162 -7.73 2.51 11.75
CA HIS A 162 -8.31 1.40 11.00
C HIS A 162 -7.50 0.11 11.15
N ALA A 163 -8.14 -0.97 11.60
CA ALA A 163 -7.49 -2.28 11.76
C ALA A 163 -6.93 -2.80 10.43
N SER A 164 -7.65 -2.61 9.31
CA SER A 164 -7.15 -2.96 7.98
C SER A 164 -5.86 -2.22 7.60
N SER A 165 -5.77 -0.91 7.87
CA SER A 165 -4.56 -0.11 7.64
C SER A 165 -3.39 -0.57 8.50
N ILE A 166 -3.64 -0.77 9.80
CA ILE A 166 -2.62 -1.26 10.74
C ILE A 166 -2.09 -2.62 10.29
N GLY A 167 -2.98 -3.52 9.90
CA GLY A 167 -2.60 -4.84 9.40
C GLY A 167 -1.81 -4.80 8.10
N ALA A 168 -2.20 -3.97 7.13
CA ALA A 168 -1.40 -3.78 5.93
C ALA A 168 0.03 -3.32 6.25
N CYS A 169 0.20 -2.39 7.20
CA CYS A 169 1.52 -1.95 7.65
C CYS A 169 2.30 -3.08 8.37
N VAL A 170 1.67 -3.83 9.28
CA VAL A 170 2.29 -4.97 9.97
C VAL A 170 2.78 -6.03 8.96
N ALA A 171 1.93 -6.39 7.99
CA ALA A 171 2.27 -7.34 6.93
C ALA A 171 3.40 -6.80 6.04
N GLY A 172 3.32 -5.51 5.69
CA GLY A 172 4.33 -4.81 4.91
C GLY A 172 5.70 -4.85 5.58
N LEU A 173 5.77 -4.36 6.82
CA LEU A 173 7.00 -4.34 7.61
C LEU A 173 7.59 -5.74 7.81
N ASN A 174 6.75 -6.74 8.11
CA ASN A 174 7.23 -8.13 8.22
C ASN A 174 7.82 -8.65 6.90
N SER A 175 7.16 -8.38 5.77
CA SER A 175 7.59 -8.91 4.47
C SER A 175 8.94 -8.35 4.00
N VAL A 176 9.24 -7.07 4.28
CA VAL A 176 10.45 -6.39 3.79
C VAL A 176 11.64 -6.48 4.72
N LYS A 177 11.51 -7.12 5.90
CA LYS A 177 12.63 -7.40 6.83
C LYS A 177 13.83 -8.09 6.17
N MET A 178 13.57 -8.90 5.15
CA MET A 178 14.63 -9.59 4.41
C MET A 178 15.39 -8.68 3.43
N LEU A 179 14.89 -7.47 3.18
CA LEU A 179 15.41 -6.51 2.21
C LEU A 179 16.05 -5.28 2.85
N VAL A 180 15.48 -4.80 3.96
CA VAL A 180 15.87 -3.55 4.63
C VAL A 180 15.82 -3.68 6.15
N SER A 181 16.35 -2.70 6.87
CA SER A 181 16.29 -2.69 8.33
C SER A 181 14.89 -2.30 8.81
N VAL A 182 14.25 -3.19 9.57
CA VAL A 182 12.95 -2.97 10.21
C VAL A 182 13.11 -3.26 11.70
N LYS A 183 12.76 -2.29 12.54
CA LYS A 183 12.74 -2.49 14.01
C LYS A 183 11.58 -3.40 14.38
N GLU A 184 11.87 -4.51 15.06
CA GLU A 184 10.85 -5.46 15.54
C GLU A 184 9.77 -4.80 16.40
N GLU A 185 10.15 -3.79 17.17
CA GLU A 185 9.25 -2.97 17.99
C GLU A 185 8.08 -2.38 17.20
N LEU A 186 8.31 -1.97 15.94
CA LEU A 186 7.27 -1.35 15.11
C LEU A 186 6.16 -2.35 14.80
N ILE A 187 6.53 -3.61 14.57
CA ILE A 187 5.58 -4.69 14.27
C ILE A 187 4.83 -5.09 15.52
N LYS A 188 5.52 -5.25 16.65
CA LYS A 188 4.89 -5.57 17.93
C LYS A 188 3.82 -4.56 18.32
N LYS A 189 4.09 -3.26 18.17
CA LYS A 189 3.11 -2.20 18.45
C LYS A 189 1.88 -2.28 17.54
N GLY A 190 2.08 -2.57 16.25
CA GLY A 190 0.97 -2.80 15.32
C GLY A 190 0.13 -4.02 15.70
N GLU A 191 0.77 -5.14 16.03
CA GLU A 191 0.08 -6.35 16.52
C GLU A 191 -0.68 -6.11 17.83
N GLU A 192 -0.10 -5.35 18.77
CA GLU A 192 -0.77 -4.95 20.00
C GLU A 192 -2.00 -4.12 19.72
N THR A 193 -1.91 -3.09 18.86
CA THR A 193 -3.07 -2.30 18.43
C THR A 193 -4.14 -3.18 17.80
N LEU A 194 -3.77 -4.13 16.92
CA LEU A 194 -4.74 -5.07 16.33
C LEU A 194 -5.45 -5.92 17.39
N ARG A 195 -4.73 -6.42 18.40
CA ARG A 195 -5.36 -7.18 19.51
C ARG A 195 -6.38 -6.36 20.29
N PHE A 196 -6.19 -5.03 20.40
CA PHE A 196 -7.14 -4.14 21.06
C PHE A 196 -8.32 -3.73 20.18
N LEU A 197 -8.11 -3.57 18.87
CA LEU A 197 -9.15 -3.19 17.93
C LEU A 197 -10.07 -4.37 17.58
N LEU A 198 -9.48 -5.51 17.22
CA LEU A 198 -10.25 -6.62 16.67
C LEU A 198 -11.30 -7.14 17.66
N PRO A 199 -12.51 -7.52 17.18
CA PRO A 199 -12.87 -7.73 15.77
C PRO A 199 -13.33 -6.48 15.01
N ARG A 200 -13.19 -5.28 15.57
CA ARG A 200 -13.67 -4.06 14.94
C ARG A 200 -12.71 -3.53 13.88
N GLU A 201 -13.25 -2.80 12.91
CA GLU A 201 -12.43 -2.10 11.93
C GLU A 201 -11.92 -0.77 12.47
N SER A 202 -12.76 0.04 13.10
CA SER A 202 -12.37 1.37 13.58
C SER A 202 -13.24 1.85 14.73
N TYR A 203 -13.07 3.10 15.18
CA TYR A 203 -13.87 3.65 16.27
C TYR A 203 -15.38 3.57 15.99
N SER A 204 -15.79 3.97 14.79
CA SER A 204 -17.20 3.99 14.36
C SER A 204 -17.68 2.68 13.72
N LYS A 205 -16.78 1.77 13.35
CA LYS A 205 -17.11 0.56 12.59
C LYS A 205 -16.84 -0.71 13.40
N GLU A 206 -17.92 -1.31 13.91
CA GLU A 206 -17.85 -2.60 14.64
C GLU A 206 -17.40 -3.78 13.76
N THR A 207 -17.61 -3.68 12.45
CA THR A 207 -17.11 -4.63 11.45
C THR A 207 -17.02 -3.94 10.09
N ASP A 208 -16.18 -4.45 9.20
CA ASP A 208 -16.03 -3.95 7.83
C ASP A 208 -15.47 -5.07 6.92
N LEU A 209 -15.76 -5.02 5.61
CA LEU A 209 -15.15 -5.93 4.64
C LEU A 209 -13.63 -5.75 4.50
N ALA A 210 -13.10 -4.57 4.84
CA ALA A 210 -11.67 -4.29 4.87
C ALA A 210 -10.90 -5.24 5.80
N LEU A 211 -11.55 -5.74 6.88
CA LEU A 211 -10.97 -6.73 7.79
C LEU A 211 -10.60 -8.04 7.10
N LEU A 212 -11.24 -8.39 5.97
CA LEU A 212 -10.87 -9.57 5.20
C LEU A 212 -9.44 -9.52 4.68
N SER A 213 -8.87 -8.32 4.49
CA SER A 213 -7.47 -8.13 4.10
C SER A 213 -6.51 -8.75 5.10
N LEU A 214 -6.86 -8.74 6.40
CA LEU A 214 -6.08 -9.33 7.49
C LEU A 214 -6.00 -10.85 7.38
N ILE A 215 -7.02 -11.49 6.82
CA ILE A 215 -7.03 -12.93 6.52
C ILE A 215 -6.31 -13.20 5.20
N TYR A 216 -6.73 -12.52 4.13
CA TYR A 216 -6.12 -12.61 2.82
C TYR A 216 -6.09 -11.24 2.13
N PRO A 217 -4.92 -10.78 1.67
CA PRO A 217 -3.72 -11.58 1.44
C PRO A 217 -2.73 -11.58 2.61
N TYR A 218 -2.95 -10.78 3.65
CA TYR A 218 -1.93 -10.50 4.67
C TYR A 218 -1.67 -11.65 5.65
N ARG A 219 -2.65 -12.53 5.91
CA ARG A 219 -2.53 -13.70 6.80
C ARG A 219 -2.00 -13.35 8.19
N LEU A 220 -2.51 -12.26 8.77
CA LEU A 220 -2.15 -11.80 10.11
C LEU A 220 -3.06 -12.35 11.20
N VAL A 221 -4.26 -12.75 10.83
CA VAL A 221 -5.23 -13.37 11.73
C VAL A 221 -5.62 -14.71 11.14
N ASP A 222 -5.71 -15.72 12.01
CA ASP A 222 -6.19 -17.04 11.63
C ASP A 222 -7.70 -17.00 11.37
N ARG A 223 -8.19 -18.00 10.64
CA ARG A 223 -9.62 -18.16 10.34
C ARG A 223 -10.42 -18.74 11.51
N GLU A 224 -9.74 -19.18 12.57
CA GLU A 224 -10.31 -19.86 13.74
C GLU A 224 -10.45 -18.92 14.93
#